data_AF-A0A239LTB4-F1
#
_entry.id   AF-A0A239LTB4-F1
#
_cell.length_a   1.000
_cell.length_b   1.000
_cell.length_c   1.000
_cell.angle_alpha   90.00
_cell.angle_beta   90.00
_cell.angle_gamma   90.00
#
_symmetry.space_group_name_H-M   'P 1'
#
loop_
_entity.id
_entity.type
_entity.pdbx_description
1 polymer ?
#
loop_
_entity_poly.entity_id
_entity_poly.type
_entity_poly.pdbx_seq_one_letter_code
_entity_poly.pdbx_strand_id
1 'polypeptide(L)' 'MPNDPQKDPFEEGERAASEGIPAEANPYQDGTEEHSLWSAGHERVAGETEANESEGT' A
#
# COMPACT_ATOMS: atom_id res chain seq x y z
N MET A 1 18.97 6.60 21.04
CA MET A 1 17.58 6.18 20.77
C MET A 1 17.68 5.21 19.61
N PRO A 2 17.19 3.98 19.72
CA PRO A 2 17.30 3.03 18.61
C PRO A 2 16.55 3.64 17.42
N ASN A 3 17.20 3.67 16.25
CA ASN A 3 16.51 3.87 14.99
C ASN A 3 15.64 2.62 14.79
N ASP A 4 14.43 2.63 15.33
CA ASP A 4 13.37 1.86 14.69
C ASP A 4 13.36 2.33 13.23
N PRO A 5 13.54 1.43 12.24
CA PRO A 5 13.29 1.82 10.87
C PRO A 5 11.85 2.31 10.87
N GLN A 6 11.65 3.63 10.74
CA GLN A 6 10.32 4.20 10.58
C GLN A 6 9.71 3.43 9.43
N LYS A 7 8.74 2.58 9.74
CA LYS A 7 8.08 1.77 8.73
C LYS A 7 7.53 2.73 7.70
N ASP A 8 8.04 2.64 6.49
CA ASP A 8 7.62 3.52 5.42
C ASP A 8 6.16 3.21 5.09
N PRO A 9 5.23 4.18 5.23
CA PRO A 9 3.82 3.92 5.01
C PRO A 9 3.54 3.40 3.60
N PHE A 10 4.31 3.84 2.60
CA PHE A 10 4.17 3.37 1.22
C PHE A 10 4.54 1.89 1.08
N GLU A 11 5.67 1.45 1.63
CA GLU A 11 6.04 0.02 1.62
C GLU A 11 5.05 -0.86 2.41
N GLU A 12 4.42 -0.32 3.46
CA GLU A 12 3.39 -1.04 4.22
C GLU A 12 2.08 -1.14 3.41
N GLY A 13 1.76 -0.12 2.61
CA GLY A 13 0.64 -0.12 1.66
C GLY A 13 0.83 -1.14 0.53
N GLU A 14 2.01 -1.19 -0.08
CA GLU A 14 2.34 -2.19 -1.11
C GLU A 14 2.19 -3.62 -0.57
N ARG A 15 2.69 -3.87 0.65
CA ARG A 15 2.54 -5.18 1.30
C ARG A 15 1.09 -5.52 1.57
N ALA A 16 0.32 -4.58 2.10
CA ALA A 16 -1.09 -4.79 2.37
C ALA A 16 -1.87 -5.17 1.11
N ALA A 17 -1.65 -4.47 0.00
CA ALA A 17 -2.25 -4.82 -1.29
C ALA A 17 -1.82 -6.22 -1.76
N SER A 18 -0.53 -6.55 -1.64
CA SER A 18 0.01 -7.88 -2.00
C SER A 18 -0.62 -9.02 -1.18
N GLU A 19 -0.92 -8.76 0.10
CA GLU A 19 -1.59 -9.70 1.00
C GLU A 19 -3.13 -9.73 0.83
N GLY A 20 -3.68 -8.90 -0.07
CA GLY A 20 -5.12 -8.81 -0.31
C GLY A 20 -5.91 -8.05 0.76
N ILE A 21 -5.23 -7.24 1.57
CA ILE A 21 -5.85 -6.33 2.54
C ILE A 21 -6.48 -5.16 1.75
N PRO A 22 -7.73 -4.74 2.03
CA PRO A 22 -8.37 -3.65 1.29
C PRO A 22 -7.78 -2.28 1.66
N ALA A 23 -7.85 -1.31 0.74
CA ALA A 23 -7.35 0.05 0.98
C ALA A 23 -8.05 0.76 2.16
N GLU A 24 -9.30 0.39 2.46
CA GLU A 24 -10.07 0.89 3.61
C GLU A 24 -9.51 0.43 4.96
N ALA A 25 -8.62 -0.58 4.98
CA ALA A 25 -7.93 -1.04 6.17
C ALA A 25 -6.63 -0.27 6.43
N ASN A 26 -6.45 0.88 5.79
CA ASN A 26 -5.35 1.80 6.07
C ASN A 26 -5.31 2.11 7.58
N PRO A 27 -4.21 1.79 8.29
CA PRO A 27 -4.13 2.00 9.73
C PRO A 27 -3.89 3.48 10.10
N TYR A 28 -3.52 4.32 9.14
CA TYR A 28 -3.24 5.73 9.36
C TYR A 28 -4.54 6.56 9.30
N GLN A 29 -4.55 7.71 9.98
CA GLN A 29 -5.72 8.57 10.00
C GLN A 29 -5.91 9.28 8.65
N ASP A 30 -7.13 9.25 8.10
CA ASP A 30 -7.49 10.01 6.91
C ASP A 30 -7.04 11.48 6.99
N GLY A 31 -6.46 11.96 5.89
CA GLY A 31 -5.95 13.32 5.75
C GLY A 31 -4.53 13.53 6.28
N THR A 32 -3.86 12.52 6.83
CA THR A 32 -2.42 12.59 7.12
C THR A 32 -1.59 12.24 5.89
N GLU A 33 -0.32 12.66 5.93
CA GLU A 33 0.66 12.29 4.89
C GLU A 33 0.87 10.77 4.89
N GLU A 34 0.95 10.11 6.05
CA GLU A 34 1.11 8.65 6.11
C GLU A 34 -0.07 7.91 5.48
N HIS A 35 -1.30 8.37 5.70
CA HIS A 35 -2.47 7.77 5.05
C HIS A 35 -2.36 7.88 3.52
N SER A 36 -1.93 9.04 3.03
CA SER A 36 -1.77 9.28 1.60
C SER A 36 -0.66 8.43 0.98
N LEU A 37 0.47 8.29 1.69
CA LEU A 37 1.60 7.46 1.27
C LEU A 37 1.24 5.98 1.25
N TRP A 38 0.56 5.48 2.30
CA TRP A 38 0.10 4.10 2.37
C TRP A 38 -0.89 3.78 1.25
N SER A 39 -1.88 4.65 1.01
CA SER A 39 -2.84 4.45 -0.06
C SER A 39 -2.16 4.43 -1.44
N ALA A 40 -1.19 5.31 -1.68
CA ALA A 40 -0.44 5.32 -2.94
C ALA A 40 0.37 4.03 -3.18
N GLY A 41 0.97 3.46 -2.12
CA GLY A 41 1.65 2.17 -2.20
C GLY A 41 0.68 1.01 -2.47
N HIS A 42 -0.49 1.05 -1.84
CA HIS A 42 -1.54 0.07 -2.07
C HIS A 42 -2.03 0.07 -3.53
N GLU A 43 -2.36 1.25 -4.05
CA GLU A 43 -2.82 1.45 -5.43
C GLU A 43 -1.82 0.97 -6.47
N ARG A 44 -0.52 1.10 -6.21
CA ARG A 44 0.54 0.64 -7.10
C ARG A 44 0.46 -0.87 -7.35
N VAL A 45 0.36 -1.67 -6.29
CA VAL A 45 0.30 -3.14 -6.38
C VAL A 45 -1.07 -3.60 -6.91
N ALA A 46 -2.15 -2.92 -6.52
CA ALA A 46 -3.48 -3.20 -7.06
C ALA A 46 -3.50 -3.03 -8.60
N GLY A 47 -2.95 -1.93 -9.12
CA GLY A 47 -2.86 -1.69 -10.56
C GLY A 47 -1.90 -2.63 -11.31
N GLU A 48 -0.81 -3.06 -10.67
CA GLU A 48 0.10 -4.08 -11.24
C GLU A 48 -0.56 -5.47 -11.31
N THR A 49 -1.43 -5.80 -10.35
CA THR A 49 -2.21 -7.05 -10.36
C THR A 49 -3.20 -7.09 -11.53
N GLU A 50 -3.93 -6.00 -11.76
CA GLU A 50 -4.89 -5.89 -12.88
C GLU A 50 -4.20 -5.87 -14.26
N ALA A 51 -2.98 -5.30 -14.34
CA ALA A 51 -2.19 -5.30 -15.57
C ALA A 51 -1.70 -6.71 -15.95
N ASN A 52 -1.32 -7.55 -14.98
CA ASN A 52 -0.87 -8.90 -15.22
C ASN A 52 -2.02 -9.87 -15.60
N GLU A 53 -3.25 -9.60 -15.16
CA GLU A 53 -4.44 -10.38 -15.58
C GLU A 53 -4.89 -10.06 -17.02
N SER A 54 -4.36 -9.00 -17.63
CA SER A 54 -4.70 -8.57 -18.99
C SER A 54 -3.81 -9.17 -20.09
N GLU A 55 -2.75 -9.93 -19.75
CA GLU A 55 -1.84 -10.58 -20.72
C GLU A 55 -2.15 -12.07 -20.95
N GLY A 56 -3.41 -12.48 -20.76
CA GLY A 56 -3.84 -13.89 -20.78
C GLY A 56 -4.92 -14.29 -21.79
N THR A 57 -5.08 -13.58 -22.92
CA THR A 57 -5.97 -14.00 -24.02
C THR A 57 -5.26 -14.14 -25.35
#